data_AF-A0A7U9SXA4-F1
#
_entry.id   AF-A0A7U9SXA4-F1
#
_cell.length_a   1.000
_cell.length_b   1.000
_cell.length_c   1.000
_cell.angle_alpha   90.00
_cell.angle_beta   90.00
_cell.angle_gamma   90.00
#
_symmetry.space_group_name_H-M   'P 1'
#
loop_
_entity.id
_entity.type
_entity.pdbx_description
1 polymer ?
#
loop_
_entity_poly.entity_id
_entity_poly.type
_entity_poly.pdbx_seq_one_letter_code
_entity_poly.pdbx_strand_id
1 'polypeptide(L)'
;METDYIQLPPMPSDTPTELVAVVWIYARMEKPEKEQFLDFMRENIKSGTSDGEKEKLMELIEKSKLKPSPYVEEFHSLMQELIGTLIAQACEMSALIYQKYCIEKKSIKEISEIIHVPQNAVELMAQYYENKMK
;
A
#
# COMPACT_ATOMS: atom_id res chain seq x y z
N MET A 1 38.29 9.01 -2.43
CA MET A 1 37.38 7.91 -2.10
C MET A 1 36.42 7.77 -3.27
N GLU A 2 36.41 6.63 -3.94
CA GLU A 2 35.34 6.33 -4.90
C GLU A 2 34.01 6.32 -4.14
N THR A 3 33.02 7.03 -4.68
CA THR A 3 31.70 7.09 -4.08
C THR A 3 30.94 5.84 -4.52
N ASP A 4 30.66 4.94 -3.58
CA ASP A 4 29.87 3.74 -3.85
C ASP A 4 28.39 4.15 -3.97
N TYR A 5 27.85 4.02 -5.18
CA TYR A 5 26.44 4.28 -5.46
C TYR A 5 25.65 2.98 -5.40
N ILE A 6 24.55 2.98 -4.66
CA ILE A 6 23.54 1.92 -4.77
C ILE A 6 22.68 2.18 -6.01
N GLN A 7 22.49 1.15 -6.83
CA GLN A 7 21.53 1.17 -7.94
C GLN A 7 20.31 0.34 -7.53
N LEU A 8 19.13 0.97 -7.54
CA LEU A 8 17.89 0.24 -7.36
C LEU A 8 17.59 -0.60 -8.60
N PRO A 9 16.95 -1.77 -8.45
CA PRO A 9 16.47 -2.53 -9.60
C PRO A 9 15.47 -1.68 -10.43
N PRO A 10 15.34 -1.96 -11.74
CA PRO A 10 14.35 -1.27 -12.56
C PRO A 10 12.94 -1.48 -12.00
N MET A 11 12.21 -0.39 -11.80
CA MET A 11 10.84 -0.37 -11.29
C MET A 11 9.86 0.12 -12.38
N PRO A 12 8.59 -0.32 -12.35
CA PRO A 12 7.55 0.23 -13.23
C PRO A 12 7.46 1.75 -13.14
N SER A 13 7.18 2.42 -14.25
CA SER A 13 7.12 3.89 -14.30
C SER A 13 5.96 4.48 -13.49
N ASP A 14 4.92 3.68 -13.23
CA ASP A 14 3.74 3.99 -12.44
C ASP A 14 3.89 3.60 -10.96
N THR A 15 5.09 3.21 -10.52
CA THR A 15 5.36 2.89 -9.12
C THR A 15 5.10 4.13 -8.23
N PRO A 16 4.30 4.01 -7.15
CA PRO A 16 4.09 5.11 -6.21
C PRO A 16 5.41 5.62 -5.63
N THR A 17 5.56 6.95 -5.53
CA THR A 17 6.78 7.60 -5.05
C THR A 17 7.14 7.15 -3.63
N GLU A 18 6.13 6.90 -2.80
CA GLU A 18 6.25 6.42 -1.43
C GLU A 18 6.89 5.03 -1.41
N LEU A 19 6.52 4.15 -2.35
CA LEU A 19 7.11 2.82 -2.46
C LEU A 19 8.57 2.89 -2.91
N VAL A 20 8.89 3.80 -3.84
CA VAL A 20 10.27 4.08 -4.25
C VAL A 20 11.10 4.56 -3.06
N ALA A 21 10.55 5.47 -2.25
CA ALA A 21 11.20 5.99 -1.05
C ALA A 21 11.43 4.91 0.01
N VAL A 22 10.44 4.03 0.25
CA VAL A 22 10.57 2.87 1.16
C VAL A 22 11.71 1.94 0.72
N VAL A 23 11.77 1.61 -0.58
CA VAL A 23 12.84 0.75 -1.13
C VAL A 23 14.21 1.41 -0.97
N TRP A 24 14.29 2.72 -1.19
CA TRP A 24 15.52 3.50 -0.99
C TRP A 24 15.99 3.50 0.46
N ILE A 25 15.07 3.73 1.41
CA ILE A 25 15.35 3.69 2.85
C ILE A 25 15.86 2.30 3.24
N TYR A 26 15.17 1.25 2.81
CA TYR A 26 15.58 -0.12 3.06
C TYR A 26 16.98 -0.41 2.51
N ALA A 27 17.30 0.05 1.30
CA ALA A 27 18.61 -0.19 0.69
C ALA A 27 19.77 0.41 1.51
N ARG A 28 19.54 1.54 2.18
CA ARG A 28 20.52 2.27 3.01
C ARG A 28 20.67 1.74 4.44
N MET A 29 19.77 0.89 4.91
CA MET A 29 19.85 0.29 6.25
C MET A 29 21.03 -0.67 6.38
N GLU A 30 21.60 -0.74 7.58
CA GLU A 30 22.61 -1.76 7.92
C GLU A 30 21.96 -3.15 8.01
N LYS A 31 22.76 -4.22 7.83
CA LYS A 31 22.25 -5.62 7.88
C LYS A 31 21.34 -5.93 9.08
N PRO A 32 21.69 -5.62 10.34
CA PRO A 32 20.83 -5.91 11.47
C PRO A 32 19.50 -5.13 11.44
N GLU A 33 19.51 -3.90 10.92
CA GLU A 33 18.30 -3.08 10.77
C GLU A 33 17.39 -3.62 9.66
N LYS A 34 17.98 -4.08 8.55
CA LYS A 34 17.26 -4.75 7.45
C LYS A 34 16.53 -6.00 7.93
N GLU A 35 17.19 -6.83 8.75
CA GLU A 35 16.60 -8.05 9.31
C GLU A 35 15.42 -7.72 10.23
N GLN A 36 15.58 -6.76 11.14
CA GLN A 36 14.50 -6.28 12.01
C GLN A 36 13.31 -5.72 11.22
N PHE A 37 13.59 -4.94 10.17
CA PHE A 37 12.57 -4.38 9.29
C PHE A 37 11.78 -5.45 8.54
N LEU A 38 12.47 -6.47 8.00
CA LEU A 38 11.83 -7.57 7.29
C LEU A 38 10.98 -8.45 8.21
N ASP A 39 11.43 -8.66 9.45
CA ASP A 39 10.68 -9.44 10.44
C ASP A 39 9.43 -8.67 10.88
N PHE A 40 9.54 -7.36 11.12
CA PHE A 40 8.40 -6.47 11.35
C PHE A 40 7.38 -6.54 10.22
N MET A 41 7.81 -6.43 8.96
CA MET A 41 6.90 -6.50 7.80
C MET A 41 6.24 -7.87 7.68
N ARG A 42 6.95 -8.96 7.95
CA ARG A 42 6.40 -10.32 7.90
C ARG A 42 5.36 -10.58 8.97
N GLU A 43 5.55 -10.03 10.17
CA GLU A 43 4.57 -10.15 11.26
C GLU A 43 3.30 -9.37 10.93
N ASN A 44 3.41 -8.14 10.40
CA ASN A 44 2.27 -7.26 10.18
C ASN A 44 1.51 -7.49 8.87
N ILE A 45 2.15 -8.03 7.82
CA ILE A 45 1.47 -8.34 6.54
C ILE A 45 0.72 -9.68 6.61
N LYS A 46 1.16 -10.61 7.47
CA LYS A 46 0.51 -11.92 7.62
C LYS A 46 -0.71 -11.90 8.53
N SER A 47 -0.79 -11.00 9.51
CA SER A 47 -1.98 -10.84 10.33
C SER A 47 -2.88 -9.76 9.74
N GLY A 48 -4.10 -10.13 9.33
CA GLY A 48 -5.18 -9.18 9.20
C GLY A 48 -5.35 -8.51 10.56
N THR A 49 -4.78 -7.31 10.70
CA THR A 49 -4.28 -6.82 11.98
C THR A 49 -5.42 -6.56 12.96
N SER A 50 -5.45 -7.30 14.08
CA SER A 50 -6.35 -6.99 15.20
C SER A 50 -5.76 -5.86 16.05
N ASP A 51 -6.61 -5.00 16.62
CA ASP A 51 -6.20 -3.79 17.35
C ASP A 51 -5.19 -4.06 18.48
N GLY A 52 -5.16 -5.26 19.06
CA GLY A 52 -4.23 -5.62 20.13
C GLY A 52 -2.76 -5.76 19.70
N GLU A 53 -2.47 -5.91 18.41
CA GLU A 53 -1.09 -6.00 17.91
C GLU A 53 -0.45 -4.62 17.70
N LYS A 54 -1.26 -3.60 17.35
CA LYS A 54 -0.83 -2.20 17.31
C LYS A 54 -0.43 -1.68 18.69
N GLU A 55 -1.17 -2.08 19.73
CA GLU A 55 -0.88 -1.72 21.12
C GLU A 55 0.46 -2.33 21.59
N LYS A 56 0.73 -3.59 21.24
CA LYS A 56 2.02 -4.24 21.51
C LYS A 56 3.18 -3.57 20.78
N LEU A 57 2.97 -3.06 19.57
CA LEU A 57 3.98 -2.30 18.84
C LEU A 57 4.30 -0.98 19.53
N MET A 58 3.28 -0.22 19.95
CA MET A 58 3.48 1.01 20.72
C MET A 58 4.20 0.73 22.04
N GLU A 59 3.84 -0.35 22.74
CA GLU A 59 4.55 -0.78 23.95
C GLU A 59 6.00 -1.20 23.69
N LEU A 60 6.30 -1.89 22.59
CA LEU A 60 7.67 -2.28 22.25
C LEU A 60 8.53 -1.06 21.88
N ILE A 61 7.96 -0.10 21.15
CA ILE A 61 8.62 1.17 20.82
C ILE A 61 8.90 1.96 22.11
N GLU A 62 7.91 2.09 23.01
CA GLU A 62 8.08 2.75 24.31
C GLU A 62 9.09 2.04 25.23
N LYS A 63 9.04 0.70 25.30
CA LYS A 63 9.94 -0.11 26.15
C LYS A 63 11.37 -0.12 25.63
N SER A 64 11.58 0.02 24.32
CA SER A 64 12.91 -0.08 23.72
C SER A 64 13.82 1.11 24.04
N LYS A 65 13.31 2.24 24.53
CA LYS A 65 14.05 3.52 24.75
C LYS A 65 14.89 3.98 23.55
N LEU A 66 14.78 3.34 22.40
CA LEU A 66 15.31 3.83 21.16
C LEU A 66 14.46 5.03 20.81
N LYS A 67 15.06 6.22 20.73
CA LYS A 67 14.51 7.25 19.85
C LYS A 67 14.28 6.54 18.52
N PRO A 68 13.05 6.52 17.98
CA PRO A 68 12.84 5.95 16.67
C PRO A 68 13.92 6.52 15.77
N SER A 69 14.68 5.65 15.12
CA SER A 69 15.61 6.12 14.10
C SER A 69 14.81 7.02 13.16
N PRO A 70 15.32 8.18 12.71
CA PRO A 70 14.58 9.05 11.79
C PRO A 70 14.02 8.28 10.58
N TYR A 71 14.68 7.19 10.18
CA TYR A 71 14.21 6.26 9.15
C TYR A 71 12.92 5.49 9.50
N VAL A 72 12.69 5.15 10.77
CA VAL A 72 11.47 4.47 11.23
C VAL A 72 10.29 5.43 11.28
N GLU A 73 10.50 6.67 11.73
CA GLU A 73 9.48 7.73 11.70
C GLU A 73 9.10 8.10 10.25
N GLU A 74 10.10 8.28 9.39
CA GLU A 74 9.90 8.54 7.96
C GLU A 74 9.18 7.38 7.25
N PHE A 75 9.59 6.14 7.52
CA PHE A 75 8.92 4.95 7.01
C PHE A 75 7.45 4.88 7.43
N HIS A 76 7.16 5.09 8.72
CA HIS A 76 5.79 5.08 9.23
C HIS A 76 4.93 6.16 8.55
N SER A 77 5.45 7.38 8.41
CA SER A 77 4.75 8.48 7.72
C SER A 77 4.45 8.15 6.26
N LEU A 78 5.46 7.65 5.51
CA LEU A 78 5.29 7.27 4.11
C LEU A 78 4.30 6.11 3.93
N MET A 79 4.32 5.13 4.84
CA MET A 79 3.35 4.03 4.82
C MET A 79 1.93 4.51 5.08
N GLN A 80 1.73 5.46 6.01
CA GLN A 80 0.43 6.07 6.26
C GLN A 80 -0.08 6.83 5.03
N GLU A 81 0.80 7.59 4.38
CA GLU A 81 0.47 8.33 3.15
C GLU A 81 0.11 7.38 2.00
N LEU A 82 0.90 6.33 1.79
CA LEU A 82 0.63 5.31 0.78
C LEU A 82 -0.72 4.62 1.01
N ILE A 83 -1.01 4.20 2.25
CA ILE A 83 -2.29 3.57 2.60
C ILE A 83 -3.45 4.55 2.36
N GLY A 84 -3.29 5.81 2.76
CA GLY A 84 -4.30 6.85 2.54
C GLY A 84 -4.60 7.06 1.05
N THR A 85 -3.57 7.15 0.23
CA THR A 85 -3.68 7.28 -1.23
C THR A 85 -4.37 6.08 -1.86
N LEU A 86 -3.98 4.85 -1.47
CA LEU A 86 -4.60 3.62 -1.97
C LEU A 86 -6.10 3.55 -1.61
N ILE A 87 -6.47 3.94 -0.38
CA ILE A 87 -7.87 3.99 0.05
C ILE A 87 -8.65 5.01 -0.79
N ALA A 88 -8.10 6.21 -0.97
CA ALA A 88 -8.75 7.27 -1.76
C ALA A 88 -8.98 6.83 -3.22
N GLN A 89 -7.95 6.26 -3.86
CA GLN A 89 -8.04 5.73 -5.22
C GLN A 89 -9.08 4.60 -5.34
N ALA A 90 -9.12 3.69 -4.36
CA ALA A 90 -10.12 2.62 -4.33
C ALA A 90 -11.55 3.18 -4.17
N CYS A 91 -11.75 4.21 -3.35
CA CYS A 91 -13.02 4.90 -3.20
C CYS A 91 -13.46 5.60 -4.50
N GLU A 92 -12.55 6.31 -5.17
CA GLU A 92 -12.85 6.95 -6.47
C GLU A 92 -13.22 5.92 -7.53
N MET A 93 -12.44 4.83 -7.63
CA MET A 93 -12.69 3.76 -8.60
C MET A 93 -14.02 3.06 -8.36
N SER A 94 -14.34 2.77 -7.09
CA SER A 94 -15.63 2.15 -6.73
C SER A 94 -16.81 3.08 -7.02
N ALA A 95 -16.73 4.37 -6.69
CA ALA A 95 -17.77 5.34 -7.03
C ALA A 95 -17.99 5.47 -8.54
N LEU A 96 -16.90 5.49 -9.32
CA LEU A 96 -16.97 5.56 -10.77
C LEU A 96 -17.61 4.30 -11.37
N ILE A 97 -17.21 3.11 -10.92
CA ILE A 97 -17.80 1.84 -11.36
C ILE A 97 -19.28 1.78 -10.97
N TYR A 98 -19.65 2.19 -9.76
CA TYR A 98 -21.06 2.26 -9.34
C TYR A 98 -21.87 3.17 -10.27
N GLN A 99 -21.39 4.38 -10.56
CA GLN A 99 -22.07 5.30 -11.47
C GLN A 99 -22.23 4.69 -12.86
N LYS A 100 -21.17 4.11 -13.43
CA LYS A 100 -21.21 3.56 -14.79
C LYS A 100 -22.02 2.27 -14.90
N TYR A 101 -21.88 1.37 -13.92
CA TYR A 101 -22.53 0.06 -13.91
C TYR A 101 -23.96 0.13 -13.38
N CYS A 102 -24.16 0.67 -12.18
CA CYS A 102 -25.44 0.62 -11.50
C CYS A 102 -26.41 1.71 -11.99
N ILE A 103 -25.92 2.92 -12.32
CA ILE A 103 -26.76 4.05 -12.74
C ILE A 103 -26.88 4.13 -14.26
N GLU A 104 -25.76 4.21 -14.97
CA GLU A 104 -25.74 4.34 -16.45
C GLU A 104 -25.98 3.01 -17.18
N LYS A 105 -25.98 1.87 -16.48
CA LYS A 105 -26.22 0.52 -17.02
C LYS A 105 -25.29 0.12 -18.16
N LYS A 106 -24.04 0.59 -18.14
CA LYS A 106 -23.01 0.20 -19.11
C LYS A 106 -22.54 -1.23 -18.86
N SER A 107 -22.16 -1.92 -19.94
CA SER A 107 -21.55 -3.24 -19.85
C SER A 107 -20.14 -3.18 -19.25
N ILE A 108 -19.69 -4.29 -18.65
CA ILE A 108 -18.33 -4.43 -18.10
C ILE A 108 -17.26 -4.05 -19.14
N LYS A 109 -17.46 -4.44 -20.41
CA LYS A 109 -16.55 -4.12 -21.52
C LYS A 109 -16.47 -2.62 -21.77
N GLU A 110 -17.61 -1.93 -21.86
CA GLU A 110 -17.64 -0.47 -22.06
C GLU A 110 -16.98 0.27 -20.90
N ILE A 111 -17.21 -0.16 -19.65
CA ILE A 111 -16.59 0.45 -18.48
C ILE A 111 -15.08 0.29 -18.54
N SER A 112 -14.59 -0.93 -18.79
CA SER A 112 -13.17 -1.24 -18.92
C SER A 112 -12.48 -0.36 -19.98
N GLU A 113 -13.12 -0.14 -21.13
CA GLU A 113 -12.61 0.73 -22.18
C GLU A 113 -12.62 2.21 -21.77
N ILE A 114 -13.65 2.69 -21.06
CA ILE A 114 -13.75 4.10 -20.63
C ILE A 114 -12.69 4.44 -19.59
N ILE A 115 -12.53 3.60 -18.56
CA ILE A 115 -11.68 3.89 -17.41
C ILE A 115 -10.29 3.24 -17.54
N HIS A 116 -10.02 2.55 -18.66
CA HIS A 116 -8.75 1.92 -18.99
C HIS A 116 -8.24 0.94 -17.93
N VAL A 117 -9.17 0.19 -17.31
CA VAL A 117 -8.82 -0.87 -16.34
C VAL A 117 -9.19 -2.24 -16.90
N PRO A 118 -8.50 -3.32 -16.50
CA PRO A 118 -8.82 -4.68 -16.93
C PRO A 118 -10.27 -5.09 -16.64
N GLN A 119 -10.91 -5.81 -17.57
CA GLN A 119 -12.32 -6.23 -17.42
C GLN A 119 -12.57 -7.05 -16.15
N ASN A 120 -11.63 -7.93 -15.77
CA ASN A 120 -11.74 -8.72 -14.55
C ASN A 120 -11.76 -7.86 -13.27
N ALA A 121 -11.09 -6.71 -13.26
CA ALA A 121 -11.15 -5.77 -12.14
C ALA A 121 -12.52 -5.08 -12.06
N VAL A 122 -13.07 -4.67 -13.21
CA VAL A 122 -14.43 -4.13 -13.29
C VAL A 122 -15.46 -5.16 -12.85
N GLU A 123 -15.33 -6.40 -13.31
CA GLU A 123 -16.22 -7.51 -12.97
C GLU A 123 -16.23 -7.79 -11.47
N LEU A 124 -15.07 -7.85 -10.82
CA LEU A 124 -14.96 -8.05 -9.38
C LEU A 124 -15.74 -6.97 -8.60
N MET A 125 -15.60 -5.71 -8.99
CA MET A 125 -16.31 -4.59 -8.37
C MET A 125 -17.81 -4.62 -8.67
N ALA A 126 -18.20 -4.97 -9.90
CA ALA A 126 -19.61 -5.09 -10.30
C ALA A 126 -20.33 -6.19 -9.50
N GLN A 127 -19.70 -7.36 -9.31
CA GLN A 127 -20.25 -8.46 -8.51
C GLN A 127 -20.58 -8.05 -7.07
N TYR A 128 -19.77 -7.16 -6.47
CA TYR A 128 -20.08 -6.63 -5.13
C TYR A 128 -21.44 -5.92 -5.11
N TYR A 129 -21.73 -5.08 -6.10
CA TYR A 129 -22.99 -4.34 -6.17
C TYR A 129 -24.17 -5.26 -6.49
N GLU A 130 -23.99 -6.25 -7.36
CA GLU A 130 -25.04 -7.24 -7.67
C GLU A 130 -25.46 -8.05 -6.45
N ASN A 131 -24.50 -8.43 -5.60
CA ASN A 131 -24.75 -9.20 -4.40
C ASN A 131 -25.37 -8.37 -3.27
N LYS A 132 -25.19 -7.04 -3.28
CA LYS A 132 -25.73 -6.12 -2.27
C LYS A 132 -27.06 -5.47 -2.67
N MET A 133 -27.42 -5.49 -3.95
CA MET A 133 -28.69 -4.97 -4.47
C MET A 133 -29.80 -6.03 -4.57
N LYS A 134 -29.53 -7.28 -4.18
CA LYS A 134 -30.53 -8.34 -3.96
C LYS A 134 -31.00 -8.34 -2.52
#